data_AF-A0A954II26-F1
#
_entry.id   AF-A0A954II26-F1
#
_cell.length_a   1.000
_cell.length_b   1.000
_cell.length_c   1.000
_cell.angle_alpha   90.00
_cell.angle_beta   90.00
_cell.angle_gamma   90.00
#
_symmetry.space_group_name_H-M   'P 1'
#
loop_
_entity.id
_entity.type
_entity.pdbx_description
1 polymer ?
#
loop_
_entity_poly.entity_id
_entity_poly.type
_entity_poly.pdbx_seq_one_letter_code
_entity_poly.pdbx_strand_id
1 'polypeptide(L)'
;MTISMTEYFQTRKSDRKKETRYINVINKDNCTSCNSCASVCPVDCIYEVVSPVPSESYHQIDTSRCIGCQMCYRSPNDSTDLYTLTICPWNAIDMLHNPNMKPSEHSVFEPYYRGESTGLPWPKLEEYGYQLFLDGEVFLPKAEEKLHEIFRLFQQEAWMYSDEDNVCIVESDPSEGEGYVRYRATEPGRDLLDVIFRSYDRIFMD
;
A
#
# COMPACT_ATOMS: atom_id res chain seq x y z
N MET A 1 -2.62 -1.23 -22.01
CA MET A 1 -3.76 -0.34 -21.68
C MET A 1 -3.85 -0.31 -20.17
N THR A 2 -3.98 0.87 -19.55
CA THR A 2 -4.19 0.97 -18.10
C THR A 2 -5.56 0.41 -17.77
N ILE A 3 -5.65 -0.37 -16.70
CA ILE A 3 -6.93 -0.85 -16.18
C ILE A 3 -7.37 0.14 -15.11
N SER A 4 -8.55 0.73 -15.27
CA SER A 4 -9.11 1.60 -14.23
C SER A 4 -9.34 0.79 -12.95
N MET A 5 -9.29 1.42 -11.79
CA MET A 5 -9.57 0.78 -10.50
C MET A 5 -10.89 -0.01 -10.52
N THR A 6 -11.97 0.57 -11.06
CA THR A 6 -13.28 -0.10 -11.15
C THR A 6 -13.21 -1.37 -12.01
N GLU A 7 -12.61 -1.29 -13.20
CA GLU A 7 -12.45 -2.45 -14.09
C GLU A 7 -11.51 -3.50 -13.49
N TYR A 8 -10.48 -3.06 -12.77
CA TYR A 8 -9.53 -3.94 -12.11
C TYR A 8 -10.23 -4.84 -11.09
N PHE A 9 -11.07 -4.27 -10.21
CA PHE A 9 -11.76 -5.05 -9.19
C PHE A 9 -12.89 -5.93 -9.75
N GLN A 10 -13.47 -5.58 -10.90
CA GLN A 10 -14.41 -6.47 -11.61
C GLN A 10 -13.72 -7.70 -12.20
N THR A 11 -12.47 -7.57 -12.66
CA THR A 11 -11.73 -8.62 -13.39
C THR A 11 -10.55 -9.19 -12.59
N ARG A 12 -10.49 -8.87 -11.30
CA ARG A 12 -9.38 -9.19 -10.42
C ARG A 12 -9.15 -10.70 -10.33
N LYS A 13 -7.92 -11.14 -10.62
CA LYS A 13 -7.50 -12.53 -10.42
C LYS A 13 -7.22 -12.81 -8.94
N SER A 14 -7.11 -14.08 -8.56
CA SER A 14 -6.80 -14.44 -7.17
C SER A 14 -5.41 -13.97 -6.73
N ASP A 15 -5.25 -13.83 -5.42
CA ASP A 15 -3.98 -13.50 -4.75
C ASP A 15 -2.84 -14.46 -5.11
N ARG A 16 -1.61 -14.00 -4.90
CA ARG A 16 -0.44 -14.88 -5.08
C ARG A 16 -0.49 -16.01 -4.05
N LYS A 17 -0.02 -17.20 -4.45
CA LYS A 17 0.01 -18.39 -3.58
C LYS A 17 1.15 -18.39 -2.55
N LYS A 18 2.20 -17.61 -2.77
CA LYS A 18 3.41 -17.58 -1.94
C LYS A 18 3.81 -16.14 -1.67
N GLU A 19 4.18 -15.83 -0.44
CA GLU A 19 4.72 -14.53 -0.11
C GLU A 19 6.05 -14.28 -0.80
N THR A 20 6.24 -13.05 -1.25
CA THR A 20 7.44 -12.61 -1.97
C THR A 20 8.39 -11.91 -1.01
N ARG A 21 9.69 -11.90 -1.29
CA ARG A 21 10.66 -11.19 -0.44
C ARG A 21 10.45 -9.68 -0.40
N TYR A 22 9.92 -9.14 -1.50
CA TYR A 22 9.72 -7.72 -1.71
C TYR A 22 8.29 -7.45 -2.16
N ILE A 23 7.78 -6.28 -1.80
CA ILE A 23 6.55 -5.71 -2.35
C ILE A 23 6.84 -4.30 -2.83
N ASN A 24 6.07 -3.85 -3.80
CA ASN A 24 6.16 -2.51 -4.36
C ASN A 24 4.86 -1.78 -4.03
N VAL A 25 4.99 -0.50 -3.71
CA VAL A 25 3.88 0.43 -3.47
C VAL A 25 4.17 1.71 -4.25
N ILE A 26 3.14 2.50 -4.53
CA ILE A 26 3.27 3.77 -5.24
C ILE A 26 2.94 4.88 -4.27
N ASN A 27 3.75 5.94 -4.28
CA ASN A 27 3.43 7.18 -3.61
C ASN A 27 2.58 8.04 -4.55
N LYS A 28 1.31 8.26 -4.16
CA LYS A 28 0.36 9.10 -4.89
C LYS A 28 0.91 10.49 -5.23
N ASP A 29 1.60 11.16 -4.32
CA ASP A 29 2.04 12.56 -4.51
C ASP A 29 3.14 12.69 -5.58
N ASN A 30 3.88 11.61 -5.85
CA ASN A 30 4.88 11.57 -6.91
C ASN A 30 4.32 10.99 -8.23
N CYS A 31 3.14 10.38 -8.20
CA CYS A 31 2.60 9.65 -9.35
C CYS A 31 1.72 10.55 -10.22
N THR A 32 1.96 10.56 -11.53
CA THR A 32 1.21 11.39 -12.50
C THR A 32 0.30 10.60 -13.43
N SER A 33 0.07 9.33 -13.11
CA SER A 33 -0.66 8.39 -13.95
C SER A 33 -0.12 8.17 -15.37
N CYS A 34 1.21 8.21 -15.57
CA CYS A 34 1.81 8.03 -16.90
C CYS A 34 1.76 6.60 -17.49
N ASN A 35 1.22 5.60 -16.77
CA ASN A 35 1.06 4.20 -17.18
C ASN A 35 2.36 3.40 -17.47
N SER A 36 3.55 3.99 -17.27
CA SER A 36 4.82 3.30 -17.57
C SER A 36 4.99 2.02 -16.75
N CYS A 37 4.70 2.09 -15.44
CA CYS A 37 4.81 0.96 -14.53
C CYS A 37 3.77 -0.14 -14.78
N ALA A 38 2.51 0.24 -15.03
CA ALA A 38 1.44 -0.72 -15.25
C ALA A 38 1.62 -1.50 -16.56
N SER A 39 2.16 -0.85 -17.62
CA SER A 39 2.40 -1.50 -18.92
C SER A 39 3.42 -2.65 -18.88
N VAL A 40 4.31 -2.68 -17.88
CA VAL A 40 5.36 -3.70 -17.73
C VAL A 40 5.09 -4.71 -16.63
N CYS A 41 3.98 -4.58 -15.89
CA CYS A 41 3.67 -5.47 -14.78
C CYS A 41 3.27 -6.87 -15.31
N PRO A 42 4.04 -7.94 -15.03
CA PRO A 42 3.79 -9.25 -15.63
C PRO A 42 2.54 -9.95 -15.07
N VAL A 43 1.93 -9.41 -14.01
CA VAL A 43 0.76 -9.97 -13.33
C VAL A 43 -0.43 -9.01 -13.31
N ASP A 44 -0.34 -7.88 -14.02
CA ASP A 44 -1.40 -6.86 -14.15
C ASP A 44 -2.03 -6.50 -12.80
N CYS A 45 -1.21 -6.15 -11.80
CA CYS A 45 -1.67 -5.83 -10.44
C CYS A 45 -1.54 -4.33 -10.09
N ILE A 46 -1.39 -3.48 -11.11
CA ILE A 46 -1.29 -2.02 -10.96
C ILE A 46 -2.50 -1.43 -11.67
N TYR A 47 -3.28 -0.63 -10.96
CA TYR A 47 -4.51 -0.02 -11.47
C TYR A 47 -4.50 1.48 -11.26
N GLU A 48 -5.25 2.20 -12.09
CA GLU A 48 -5.36 3.66 -12.02
C GLU A 48 -6.55 4.09 -11.15
N VAL A 49 -6.26 4.95 -10.16
CA VAL A 49 -7.26 5.67 -9.39
C VAL A 49 -7.47 7.03 -10.06
N VAL A 50 -8.63 7.19 -10.69
CA VAL A 50 -8.95 8.39 -11.47
C VAL A 50 -9.44 9.51 -10.55
N SER A 51 -8.79 10.68 -10.63
CA SER A 51 -9.28 11.90 -9.99
C SER A 51 -10.07 12.77 -10.99
N PRO A 52 -11.16 13.43 -10.57
CA PRO A 52 -11.80 14.46 -11.39
C PRO A 52 -10.94 15.72 -11.53
N VAL A 53 -9.93 15.90 -10.67
CA VAL A 53 -8.99 17.01 -10.72
C VAL A 53 -7.84 16.65 -11.67
N PRO A 54 -7.52 17.49 -12.66
CA PRO A 54 -6.41 17.24 -13.57
C PRO A 54 -5.09 17.02 -12.82
N SER A 55 -4.33 16.00 -13.23
CA SER A 55 -3.01 15.64 -12.66
C SER A 55 -3.02 15.03 -11.26
N GLU A 56 -4.19 14.77 -10.66
CA GLU A 56 -4.30 14.06 -9.38
C GLU A 56 -4.65 12.58 -9.52
N SER A 57 -4.80 12.09 -10.75
CA SER A 57 -4.88 10.65 -11.00
C SER A 57 -3.53 10.01 -10.69
N TYR A 58 -3.58 8.83 -10.08
CA TYR A 58 -2.39 8.09 -9.69
C TYR A 58 -2.62 6.59 -9.89
N HIS A 59 -1.54 5.82 -9.79
CA HIS A 59 -1.63 4.36 -9.80
C HIS A 59 -1.45 3.83 -8.38
N GLN A 60 -2.11 2.73 -8.07
CA GLN A 60 -1.89 1.96 -6.86
C GLN A 60 -1.59 0.50 -7.22
N ILE A 61 -0.84 -0.18 -6.35
CA ILE A 61 -0.44 -1.57 -6.54
C ILE A 61 -1.25 -2.45 -5.59
N ASP A 62 -1.91 -3.47 -6.13
CA ASP A 62 -2.47 -4.54 -5.32
C ASP A 62 -1.34 -5.40 -4.73
N THR A 63 -0.98 -5.08 -3.49
CA THR A 63 0.13 -5.70 -2.78
C THR A 63 -0.10 -7.17 -2.44
N SER A 64 -1.31 -7.73 -2.59
CA SER A 64 -1.60 -9.16 -2.44
C SER A 64 -1.35 -9.97 -3.73
N ARG A 65 -1.26 -9.27 -4.87
CA ARG A 65 -0.93 -9.86 -6.18
C ARG A 65 0.46 -9.51 -6.68
N CYS A 66 1.05 -8.44 -6.17
CA CYS A 66 2.42 -8.07 -6.47
C CYS A 66 3.39 -9.24 -6.20
N ILE A 67 4.28 -9.51 -7.15
CA ILE A 67 5.27 -10.61 -7.05
C ILE A 67 6.70 -10.11 -6.76
N GLY A 68 6.88 -8.81 -6.46
CA GLY A 68 8.20 -8.25 -6.15
C GLY A 68 9.21 -8.36 -7.29
N CYS A 69 8.77 -8.43 -8.54
CA CYS A 69 9.62 -8.64 -9.72
C CYS A 69 10.51 -7.44 -10.11
N GLN A 70 10.29 -6.27 -9.48
CA GLN A 70 11.05 -5.03 -9.69
C GLN A 70 10.91 -4.37 -11.06
N MET A 71 10.21 -5.00 -12.02
CA MET A 71 10.08 -4.48 -13.39
C MET A 71 9.38 -3.13 -13.46
N CYS A 72 8.45 -2.82 -12.54
CA CYS A 72 7.80 -1.51 -12.54
C CYS A 72 8.73 -0.37 -12.07
N TYR A 73 9.84 -0.70 -11.40
CA TYR A 73 10.81 0.26 -10.88
C TYR A 73 11.99 0.45 -11.85
N ARG A 74 12.63 -0.65 -12.28
CA ARG A 74 13.81 -0.62 -13.16
C ARG A 74 13.70 -1.63 -14.29
N SER A 75 14.31 -1.34 -15.45
CA SER A 75 14.55 -2.33 -16.50
C SER A 75 15.89 -3.02 -16.27
N PRO A 76 15.93 -4.29 -15.84
CA PRO A 76 17.20 -4.97 -15.59
C PRO A 76 18.01 -5.21 -16.87
N ASN A 77 17.34 -5.42 -18.00
CA ASN A 77 18.00 -5.73 -19.28
C ASN A 77 18.63 -4.52 -19.95
N ASP A 78 18.15 -3.31 -19.61
CA ASP A 78 18.60 -2.06 -20.22
C ASP A 78 19.45 -1.19 -19.28
N SER A 79 19.64 -1.66 -18.04
CA SER A 79 20.54 -1.04 -17.05
C SER A 79 21.97 -1.57 -17.22
N THR A 80 22.96 -0.75 -16.84
CA THR A 80 24.38 -1.11 -16.86
C THR A 80 25.04 -0.76 -15.54
N ASP A 81 26.33 -1.09 -15.38
CA ASP A 81 27.10 -0.68 -14.19
C ASP A 81 27.29 0.86 -14.09
N LEU A 82 27.02 1.60 -15.16
CA LEU A 82 27.18 3.06 -15.21
C LEU A 82 25.87 3.84 -15.04
N TYR A 83 24.73 3.22 -15.35
CA TYR A 83 23.42 3.87 -15.20
C TYR A 83 22.31 2.83 -15.00
N THR A 84 21.32 3.21 -14.20
CA THR A 84 20.09 2.43 -14.00
C THR A 84 18.98 3.03 -14.86
N LEU A 85 18.39 2.24 -15.76
CA LEU A 85 17.20 2.68 -16.49
C LEU A 85 15.96 2.43 -15.62
N THR A 86 15.39 3.51 -15.09
CA THR A 86 14.15 3.48 -14.32
C THR A 86 12.93 3.40 -15.25
N ILE A 87 11.92 2.64 -14.84
CA ILE A 87 10.63 2.56 -15.54
C ILE A 87 9.69 3.66 -15.08
N CYS A 88 9.72 4.00 -13.78
CA CYS A 88 8.98 5.15 -13.28
C CYS A 88 9.81 6.42 -13.46
N PRO A 89 9.40 7.35 -14.34
CA PRO A 89 10.17 8.58 -14.55
C PRO A 89 10.05 9.58 -13.38
N TRP A 90 9.12 9.34 -12.45
CA TRP A 90 8.81 10.24 -11.33
C TRP A 90 9.37 9.77 -9.99
N ASN A 91 10.10 8.65 -9.96
CA ASN A 91 10.56 8.01 -8.73
C ASN A 91 9.42 7.83 -7.70
N ALA A 92 8.25 7.40 -8.17
CA ALA A 92 7.04 7.28 -7.35
C ALA A 92 6.84 5.88 -6.76
N ILE A 93 7.79 4.95 -6.95
CA ILE A 93 7.64 3.55 -6.52
C ILE A 93 8.62 3.27 -5.40
N ASP A 94 8.08 2.98 -4.23
CA ASP A 94 8.86 2.44 -3.12
C ASP A 94 8.87 0.91 -3.19
N MET A 95 10.05 0.33 -3.00
CA MET A 95 10.21 -1.12 -2.81
C MET A 95 10.56 -1.41 -1.36
N LEU A 96 9.77 -2.29 -0.76
CA LEU A 96 9.85 -2.63 0.65
C LEU A 96 10.27 -4.08 0.82
N HIS A 97 10.94 -4.38 1.93
CA HIS A 97 11.01 -5.76 2.39
C HIS A 97 9.60 -6.18 2.76
N ASN A 98 9.14 -7.32 2.25
CA ASN A 98 7.79 -7.80 2.56
C ASN A 98 7.76 -8.26 4.03
N PRO A 99 7.04 -7.55 4.91
CA PRO A 99 6.99 -7.91 6.32
C PRO A 99 6.37 -9.29 6.53
N ASN A 100 5.55 -9.79 5.61
CA ASN A 100 4.92 -11.12 5.70
C ASN A 100 5.89 -12.27 5.42
N MET A 101 7.04 -12.01 4.79
CA MET A 101 8.03 -13.07 4.49
C MET A 101 9.08 -13.17 5.59
N LYS A 102 9.59 -12.03 6.06
CA LYS A 102 10.57 -11.95 7.13
C LYS A 102 10.13 -10.86 8.10
N PRO A 103 9.18 -11.15 9.01
CA PRO A 103 8.73 -10.18 9.99
C PRO A 103 9.88 -9.76 10.90
N SER A 104 9.89 -8.47 11.26
CA SER A 104 10.74 -7.95 12.33
C SER A 104 10.36 -8.59 13.66
N GLU A 105 11.30 -8.60 14.62
CA GLU A 105 11.00 -9.08 15.99
C GLU A 105 9.90 -8.25 16.65
N HIS A 106 9.93 -6.94 16.39
CA HIS A 106 8.96 -5.96 16.87
C HIS A 106 8.37 -5.18 15.70
N SER A 107 7.08 -4.90 15.79
CA SER A 107 6.40 -4.10 14.77
C SER A 107 6.62 -2.61 15.00
N VAL A 108 6.70 -1.83 13.92
CA VAL A 108 6.70 -0.36 14.04
C VAL A 108 5.38 0.17 14.62
N PHE A 109 4.30 -0.60 14.55
CA PHE A 109 3.01 -0.29 15.15
C PHE A 109 2.92 -0.66 16.64
N GLU A 110 3.76 -1.58 17.11
CA GLU A 110 3.65 -2.15 18.47
C GLU A 110 3.68 -1.08 19.57
N PRO A 111 4.57 -0.06 19.54
CA PRO A 111 4.59 0.99 20.57
C PRO A 111 3.34 1.87 20.61
N TYR A 112 2.55 1.87 19.52
CA TYR A 112 1.40 2.74 19.34
C TYR A 112 0.07 2.02 19.56
N TYR A 113 0.06 0.70 19.81
CA TYR A 113 -1.17 -0.03 20.06
C TYR A 113 -1.47 -0.11 21.57
N ARG A 114 -2.65 0.36 21.96
CA ARG A 114 -3.18 0.31 23.34
C ARG A 114 -4.47 -0.50 23.47
N GLY A 115 -4.87 -1.24 22.43
CA GLY A 115 -6.08 -2.05 22.47
C GLY A 115 -5.92 -3.36 23.22
N GLU A 116 -7.05 -4.07 23.41
CA GLU A 116 -7.09 -5.31 24.19
C GLU A 116 -6.67 -6.56 23.40
N SER A 117 -6.56 -6.46 22.06
CA SER A 117 -6.28 -7.62 21.21
C SER A 117 -4.83 -8.07 21.36
N THR A 118 -4.62 -9.39 21.45
CA THR A 118 -3.29 -10.00 21.49
C THR A 118 -3.01 -10.75 20.20
N GLY A 119 -1.72 -10.92 19.85
CA GLY A 119 -1.33 -11.67 18.64
C GLY A 119 -1.76 -10.99 17.34
N LEU A 120 -1.67 -9.66 17.29
CA LEU A 120 -2.05 -8.88 16.12
C LEU A 120 -1.27 -9.31 14.86
N PRO A 121 -1.90 -9.22 13.68
CA PRO A 121 -1.27 -9.54 12.40
C PRO A 121 -0.32 -8.40 11.96
N TRP A 122 0.72 -8.14 12.77
CA TRP A 122 1.66 -7.04 12.59
C TRP A 122 2.20 -6.90 11.16
N PRO A 123 2.59 -7.99 10.47
CA PRO A 123 3.08 -7.85 9.10
C PRO A 123 2.06 -7.26 8.12
N LYS A 124 0.79 -7.61 8.27
CA LYS A 124 -0.28 -7.05 7.43
C LYS A 124 -0.65 -5.63 7.83
N LEU A 125 -0.56 -5.30 9.12
CA LEU A 125 -0.71 -3.92 9.59
C LEU A 125 0.40 -3.04 9.01
N GLU A 126 1.65 -3.51 8.98
CA GLU A 126 2.76 -2.80 8.34
C GLU A 126 2.56 -2.60 6.84
N GLU A 127 2.18 -3.65 6.12
CA GLU A 127 1.95 -3.59 4.67
C GLU A 127 0.86 -2.58 4.27
N TYR A 128 -0.30 -2.62 4.94
CA TYR A 128 -1.42 -1.73 4.60
C TYR A 128 -1.31 -0.37 5.28
N GLY A 129 -0.71 -0.30 6.46
CA GLY A 129 -0.37 0.95 7.14
C GLY A 129 0.55 1.82 6.29
N TYR A 130 1.54 1.22 5.63
CA TYR A 130 2.43 1.97 4.74
C TYR A 130 1.71 2.48 3.48
N GLN A 131 0.74 1.72 2.94
CA GLN A 131 -0.11 2.22 1.84
C GLN A 131 -1.01 3.38 2.29
N LEU A 132 -1.59 3.29 3.50
CA LEU A 132 -2.36 4.39 4.09
C LEU A 132 -1.49 5.63 4.34
N PHE A 133 -0.23 5.44 4.75
CA PHE A 133 0.74 6.53 4.89
C PHE A 133 1.01 7.22 3.54
N LEU A 134 1.22 6.47 2.47
CA LEU A 134 1.54 7.03 1.15
C LEU A 134 0.33 7.69 0.46
N ASP A 135 -0.82 7.04 0.49
CA ASP A 135 -1.93 7.41 -0.39
C ASP A 135 -3.13 7.98 0.38
N GLY A 136 -3.15 7.82 1.71
CA GLY A 136 -4.28 8.13 2.58
C GLY A 136 -5.47 7.17 2.41
N GLU A 137 -5.37 6.19 1.51
CA GLU A 137 -6.46 5.29 1.17
C GLU A 137 -6.01 3.95 0.60
N VAL A 138 -6.84 2.93 0.81
CA VAL A 138 -6.61 1.58 0.30
C VAL A 138 -7.90 1.03 -0.25
N PHE A 139 -7.80 0.35 -1.40
CA PHE A 139 -8.91 -0.35 -2.04
C PHE A 139 -8.71 -1.86 -1.87
N LEU A 140 -9.69 -2.52 -1.25
CA LEU A 140 -9.69 -3.95 -1.03
C LEU A 140 -10.79 -4.63 -1.82
N PRO A 141 -10.60 -5.86 -2.31
CA PRO A 141 -11.67 -6.63 -2.95
C PRO A 141 -12.77 -6.95 -1.93
N LYS A 142 -14.03 -6.73 -2.29
CA LYS A 142 -15.20 -7.00 -1.40
C LYS A 142 -15.28 -8.44 -0.89
N ALA A 143 -14.69 -9.39 -1.60
CA ALA A 143 -14.76 -10.81 -1.26
C ALA A 143 -13.71 -11.22 -0.22
N GLU A 144 -12.70 -10.40 0.06
CA GLU A 144 -11.56 -10.76 0.92
C GLU A 144 -11.80 -10.38 2.39
N GLU A 145 -12.67 -11.13 3.07
CA GLU A 145 -13.08 -10.88 4.46
C GLU A 145 -11.90 -10.73 5.44
N LYS A 146 -10.85 -11.54 5.26
CA LYS A 146 -9.66 -11.48 6.12
C LYS A 146 -8.94 -10.14 6.05
N LEU A 147 -8.98 -9.45 4.89
CA LEU A 147 -8.39 -8.13 4.75
C LEU A 147 -9.27 -7.08 5.44
N HIS A 148 -10.60 -7.23 5.36
CA HIS A 148 -11.53 -6.37 6.09
C HIS A 148 -11.34 -6.49 7.61
N GLU A 149 -11.03 -7.67 8.14
CA GLU A 149 -10.65 -7.86 9.54
C GLU A 149 -9.40 -7.05 9.94
N ILE A 150 -8.39 -6.94 9.06
CA ILE A 150 -7.22 -6.08 9.31
C ILE A 150 -7.65 -4.62 9.42
N PHE A 151 -8.52 -4.15 8.52
CA PHE A 151 -8.97 -2.76 8.54
C PHE A 151 -9.88 -2.43 9.73
N ARG A 152 -10.62 -3.41 10.26
CA ARG A 152 -11.35 -3.24 11.53
C ARG A 152 -10.42 -2.93 12.70
N LEU A 153 -9.18 -3.43 12.70
CA LEU A 153 -8.19 -3.06 13.72
C LEU A 153 -7.79 -1.58 13.59
N PHE A 154 -7.60 -1.08 12.37
CA PHE A 154 -7.32 0.33 12.13
C PHE A 154 -8.49 1.25 12.51
N GLN A 155 -9.73 0.75 12.51
CA GLN A 155 -10.93 1.49 12.90
C GLN A 155 -11.14 1.55 14.42
N GLN A 156 -10.38 0.80 15.22
CA GLN A 156 -10.48 0.85 16.68
C GLN A 156 -9.85 2.14 17.22
N GLU A 157 -10.48 2.74 18.24
CA GLU A 157 -9.93 3.85 19.02
C GLU A 157 -8.86 3.32 20.02
N ALA A 158 -7.84 2.68 19.45
CA ALA A 158 -6.84 1.91 20.17
C ALA A 158 -5.41 2.35 19.83
N TRP A 159 -5.25 3.34 18.94
CA TRP A 159 -3.96 3.78 18.44
C TRP A 159 -3.52 5.05 19.17
N MET A 160 -2.44 4.94 19.93
CA MET A 160 -1.88 6.01 20.74
C MET A 160 -1.38 7.15 19.85
N TYR A 161 -2.05 8.29 19.91
CA TYR A 161 -1.60 9.52 19.26
C TYR A 161 -0.82 10.41 20.23
N SER A 162 -1.30 10.48 21.47
CA SER A 162 -0.65 11.18 22.59
C SER A 162 -0.68 10.30 23.83
N ASP A 163 -0.08 10.77 24.94
CA ASP A 163 -0.17 10.06 26.21
C ASP A 163 -1.62 9.94 26.70
N GLU A 164 -2.46 10.92 26.38
CA GLU A 164 -3.83 11.07 26.86
C GLU A 164 -4.89 10.60 25.84
N ASP A 165 -4.54 10.57 24.55
CA ASP A 165 -5.50 10.38 23.46
C ASP A 165 -5.20 9.15 22.59
N ASN A 166 -6.26 8.43 22.24
CA ASN A 166 -6.26 7.41 21.21
C ASN A 166 -7.01 7.90 19.97
N VAL A 167 -6.66 7.36 18.80
CA VAL A 167 -7.30 7.66 17.52
C VAL A 167 -7.66 6.38 16.79
N CYS A 168 -8.58 6.51 15.83
CA CYS A 168 -8.79 5.52 14.78
C CYS A 168 -7.90 5.89 13.60
N ILE A 169 -7.07 4.97 13.10
CA ILE A 169 -6.25 5.23 11.92
C ILE A 169 -7.12 5.34 10.67
N VAL A 170 -8.20 4.55 10.58
CA VAL A 170 -9.11 4.49 9.43
C VAL A 170 -10.53 4.91 9.84
N GLU A 171 -11.24 5.59 8.93
CA GLU A 171 -12.65 5.97 9.10
C GLU A 171 -13.56 4.77 9.39
N SER A 172 -14.58 4.94 10.25
CA SER A 172 -15.51 3.87 10.66
C SER A 172 -16.34 3.31 9.50
N ASP A 173 -16.74 4.18 8.57
CA ASP A 173 -17.68 3.88 7.50
C ASP A 173 -16.96 3.90 6.15
N PRO A 174 -16.40 2.77 5.69
CA PRO A 174 -15.73 2.72 4.41
C PRO A 174 -16.75 2.89 3.27
N SER A 175 -16.28 3.45 2.16
CA SER A 175 -17.10 3.60 0.96
C SER A 175 -17.02 2.35 0.09
N GLU A 176 -18.14 1.96 -0.49
CA GLU A 176 -18.22 0.78 -1.35
C GLU A 176 -18.35 1.14 -2.82
N GLY A 177 -17.61 0.43 -3.67
CA GLY A 177 -17.77 0.46 -5.11
C GLY A 177 -18.16 -0.90 -5.68
N GLU A 178 -18.10 -1.01 -7.01
CA GLU A 178 -18.34 -2.28 -7.69
C GLU A 178 -17.11 -3.19 -7.55
N GLY A 179 -17.23 -4.27 -6.77
CA GLY A 179 -16.15 -5.23 -6.54
C GLY A 179 -15.11 -4.85 -5.49
N TYR A 180 -15.16 -3.63 -4.93
CA TYR A 180 -14.18 -3.15 -3.94
C TYR A 180 -14.80 -2.37 -2.77
N VAL A 181 -14.05 -2.30 -1.68
CA VAL A 181 -14.26 -1.43 -0.52
C VAL A 181 -13.08 -0.48 -0.43
N ARG A 182 -13.34 0.82 -0.28
CA ARG A 182 -12.34 1.86 -0.10
C ARG A 182 -12.32 2.29 1.36
N TYR A 183 -11.16 2.11 1.97
CA TYR A 183 -10.84 2.61 3.31
C TYR A 183 -10.01 3.87 3.19
N ARG A 184 -10.27 4.84 4.06
CA ARG A 184 -9.54 6.11 4.13
C ARG A 184 -8.99 6.32 5.52
N ALA A 185 -7.77 6.84 5.58
CA ALA A 185 -7.18 7.26 6.84
C ALA A 185 -7.89 8.52 7.37
N THR A 186 -8.11 8.57 8.68
CA THR A 186 -8.56 9.80 9.34
C THR A 186 -7.42 10.83 9.35
N GLU A 187 -7.72 12.10 9.61
CA GLU A 187 -6.68 13.12 9.74
C GLU A 187 -5.70 12.82 10.90
N PRO A 188 -6.16 12.54 12.13
CA PRO A 188 -5.24 12.11 13.21
C PRO A 188 -4.54 10.79 12.92
N GLY A 189 -5.18 9.89 12.17
CA GLY A 189 -4.59 8.65 11.70
C GLY A 189 -3.41 8.89 10.76
N ARG A 190 -3.53 9.86 9.83
CA ARG A 190 -2.41 10.28 8.97
C ARG A 190 -1.26 10.87 9.78
N ASP A 191 -1.55 11.74 10.73
CA ASP A 191 -0.52 12.33 11.60
C ASP A 191 0.23 11.24 12.38
N LEU A 192 -0.48 10.22 12.87
CA LEU A 192 0.15 9.07 13.53
C LEU A 192 1.01 8.25 12.57
N LEU A 193 0.50 7.96 11.37
CA LEU A 193 1.24 7.20 10.35
C LEU A 193 2.52 7.92 9.92
N ASP A 194 2.50 9.27 9.84
CA ASP A 194 3.69 10.09 9.58
C ASP A 194 4.76 9.88 10.65
N VAL A 195 4.38 9.76 11.91
CA VAL A 195 5.30 9.47 13.02
C VAL A 195 5.84 8.04 12.91
N ILE A 196 4.97 7.06 12.66
CA ILE A 196 5.33 5.64 12.59
C ILE A 196 6.31 5.36 11.44
N PHE A 197 6.04 5.91 10.25
CA PHE A 197 6.77 5.56 9.03
C PHE A 197 7.87 6.55 8.63
N ARG A 198 8.12 7.60 9.42
CA ARG A 198 9.17 8.60 9.17
C ARG A 198 10.54 8.01 8.85
N SER A 199 10.88 6.91 9.50
CA SER A 199 12.18 6.23 9.35
C SER A 199 12.03 4.78 8.89
N TYR A 200 10.95 4.48 8.18
CA TYR A 200 10.70 3.12 7.69
C TYR A 200 11.73 2.71 6.63
N ASP A 201 12.23 1.49 6.76
CA ASP A 201 13.30 0.96 5.90
C ASP A 201 12.79 0.70 4.48
N ARG A 202 13.29 1.49 3.53
CA ARG A 202 13.03 1.35 2.09
C ARG A 202 14.29 0.82 1.41
N ILE A 203 14.12 -0.05 0.43
CA ILE A 203 15.25 -0.78 -0.16
C ILE A 203 15.95 0.03 -1.26
N PHE A 204 15.17 0.75 -2.06
CA PHE A 204 15.67 1.47 -3.24
C PHE A 204 15.04 2.85 -3.25
N MET A 205 15.83 3.85 -2.88
CA MET A 205 15.43 5.25 -2.80
C MET A 205 16.53 6.20 -3.28
N ASP A 206 17.62 5.64 -3.80
CA ASP A 206 18.81 6.35 -4.29
C ASP A 206 18.48 7.66 -5.02
#